data_AF-V2TXA8-F1
#
_entry.id   AF-V2TXA8-F1
#
_cell.length_a   1.000
_cell.length_b   1.000
_cell.length_c   1.000
_cell.angle_alpha   90.00
_cell.angle_beta   90.00
_cell.angle_gamma   90.00
#
_symmetry.space_group_name_H-M   'P 1'
#
loop_
_entity.id
_entity.type
_entity.pdbx_description
1 polymer ?
#
loop_
_entity_poly.entity_id
_entity_poly.type
_entity_poly.pdbx_seq_one_letter_code
_entity_poly.pdbx_strand_id
1 'polypeptide(L)'
;MDSKDEFATHQYSFAGLDNILIQFGQQLSGALGIPLVKLFGQSPAGFNATGESDLSNYYDGINQSQEGRLRTPLNILLEVISMSKLGKPLPSSFKFDFASLWQIDDETKANVADKVSTAVSRAVEDGLISRQTALKELRQSSEVTNIFSHITDEEIDQAEDDPPPPSEMTNEKPTDTDQPPSSEEGGDTVQPAASKDSVLH
;
A
#
# COMPACT_ATOMS: atom_id res chain seq x y z
N MET A 1 -32.25 70.50 -17.67
CA MET A 1 -33.07 69.30 -17.43
C MET A 1 -34.46 69.63 -17.93
N ASP A 2 -34.80 69.13 -19.12
CA ASP A 2 -36.17 69.22 -19.68
C ASP A 2 -37.09 68.27 -18.88
N SER A 3 -38.39 68.55 -18.79
CA SER A 3 -39.33 67.80 -17.95
C SER A 3 -39.61 66.36 -18.41
N LYS A 4 -38.89 65.89 -19.44
CA LYS A 4 -38.96 64.53 -19.99
C LYS A 4 -37.68 63.72 -19.76
N ASP A 5 -36.65 64.30 -19.15
CA ASP A 5 -35.44 63.56 -18.79
C ASP A 5 -35.66 62.81 -17.47
N GLU A 6 -35.70 61.48 -17.56
CA GLU A 6 -35.80 60.59 -16.41
C GLU A 6 -34.38 60.23 -15.93
N PHE A 7 -33.99 60.74 -14.75
CA PHE A 7 -32.69 60.44 -14.16
C PHE A 7 -32.74 59.08 -13.46
N ALA A 8 -32.18 58.04 -14.08
CA ALA A 8 -32.07 56.71 -13.51
C ALA A 8 -30.62 56.40 -13.09
N THR A 9 -30.41 56.14 -11.80
CA THR A 9 -29.14 55.61 -11.29
C THR A 9 -29.24 54.09 -11.21
N HIS A 10 -28.48 53.37 -12.05
CA HIS A 10 -28.36 51.92 -11.95
C HIS A 10 -27.29 51.55 -10.92
N GLN A 11 -27.71 50.91 -9.83
CA GLN A 11 -26.80 50.37 -8.82
C GLN A 11 -26.53 48.89 -9.12
N TYR A 12 -25.28 48.55 -9.45
CA TYR A 12 -24.85 47.17 -9.66
C TYR A 12 -24.29 46.59 -8.36
N SER A 13 -24.71 45.36 -8.02
CA SER A 13 -24.13 44.58 -6.92
C SER A 13 -23.37 43.39 -7.49
N PHE A 14 -22.13 43.21 -7.06
CA PHE A 14 -21.25 42.10 -7.44
C PHE A 14 -21.10 41.06 -6.32
N ALA A 15 -21.86 41.20 -5.23
CA ALA A 15 -21.83 40.26 -4.12
C ALA A 15 -22.34 38.88 -4.57
N GLY A 16 -21.57 37.82 -4.27
CA GLY A 16 -21.92 36.44 -4.57
C GLY A 16 -21.49 35.93 -5.96
N LEU A 17 -20.85 36.76 -6.79
CA LEU A 17 -20.27 36.29 -8.07
C LEU A 17 -19.14 35.29 -7.86
N ASP A 18 -18.37 35.47 -6.79
CA ASP A 18 -17.35 34.53 -6.33
C ASP A 18 -17.94 33.13 -6.08
N ASN A 19 -19.09 33.05 -5.40
CA ASN A 19 -19.77 31.78 -5.16
C ASN A 19 -20.24 31.11 -6.45
N ILE A 20 -20.76 31.89 -7.41
CA ILE A 20 -21.19 31.36 -8.71
C ILE A 20 -19.98 30.79 -9.48
N LEU A 21 -18.85 31.50 -9.49
CA LEU A 21 -17.63 31.04 -10.16
C LEU A 21 -17.09 29.74 -9.55
N ILE A 22 -17.11 29.62 -8.22
CA ILE A 22 -16.70 28.39 -7.53
C ILE A 22 -17.63 27.22 -7.89
N GLN A 23 -18.95 27.44 -7.91
CA GLN A 23 -19.92 26.42 -8.32
C GLN A 23 -19.73 25.96 -9.77
N PHE A 24 -19.42 26.88 -10.68
CA PHE A 24 -19.04 26.52 -12.04
C PHE A 24 -17.75 25.70 -12.09
N GLY A 25 -16.74 26.06 -11.30
CA GLY A 25 -15.52 25.27 -11.15
C GLY A 25 -15.80 23.84 -10.69
N GLN A 26 -16.69 23.68 -9.71
CA GLN A 26 -17.13 22.36 -9.22
C GLN A 26 -17.82 21.53 -10.29
N GLN A 27 -18.74 22.12 -11.05
CA GLN A 27 -19.42 21.43 -12.15
C GLN A 27 -18.45 21.02 -13.27
N LEU A 28 -17.50 21.88 -13.63
CA LEU A 28 -16.49 21.58 -14.64
C LEU A 28 -15.56 20.44 -14.19
N SER A 29 -15.08 20.49 -12.95
CA SER A 29 -14.28 19.39 -12.37
C SER A 29 -15.04 18.07 -12.37
N GLY A 30 -16.32 18.08 -11.98
CA GLY A 30 -17.17 16.88 -12.02
C GLY A 30 -17.37 16.35 -13.44
N ALA A 31 -17.61 17.23 -14.42
CA ALA A 31 -17.80 16.84 -15.82
C ALA A 31 -16.53 16.28 -16.47
N LEU A 32 -15.37 16.83 -16.12
CA LEU A 32 -14.06 16.38 -16.64
C LEU A 32 -13.51 15.17 -15.87
N GLY A 33 -14.06 14.87 -14.69
CA GLY A 33 -13.50 13.87 -13.77
C GLY A 33 -12.14 14.28 -13.21
N ILE A 34 -11.80 15.58 -13.20
CA ILE A 34 -10.53 16.11 -12.69
C ILE A 34 -10.82 16.90 -11.41
N PRO A 35 -10.22 16.54 -10.25
CA PRO A 35 -10.39 17.24 -8.99
C PRO A 35 -10.08 18.73 -9.06
N LEU A 36 -10.73 19.55 -8.23
CA LEU A 36 -10.50 21.00 -8.16
C LEU A 36 -9.05 21.34 -7.84
N VAL A 37 -8.45 20.61 -6.89
CA VAL A 37 -7.05 20.75 -6.52
C VAL A 37 -6.11 20.57 -7.70
N LYS A 38 -6.47 19.73 -8.67
CA LYS A 38 -5.67 19.47 -9.87
C LYS A 38 -6.01 20.42 -11.02
N LEU A 39 -7.29 20.72 -11.22
CA LEU A 39 -7.79 21.52 -12.33
C LEU A 39 -7.58 23.03 -12.12
N PHE A 40 -7.78 23.51 -10.90
CA PHE A 40 -7.76 24.93 -10.55
C PHE A 40 -6.67 25.29 -9.52
N GLY A 41 -5.96 24.31 -8.94
CA GLY A 41 -4.96 24.57 -7.90
C GLY A 41 -5.57 25.08 -6.59
N GLN A 42 -6.88 24.93 -6.42
CA GLN A 42 -7.61 25.39 -5.24
C GLN A 42 -7.87 24.22 -4.31
N SER A 43 -7.47 24.36 -3.04
CA SER A 43 -7.89 23.43 -1.98
C SER A 43 -9.41 23.50 -1.80
N PRO A 44 -10.10 22.37 -1.55
CA PRO A 44 -11.54 22.40 -1.31
C PRO A 44 -11.83 23.21 -0.04
N ALA A 45 -12.96 23.92 -0.02
CA ALA A 45 -13.35 24.69 1.15
C ALA A 45 -13.82 23.75 2.27
N GLY A 46 -13.20 23.84 3.45
CA GLY A 46 -13.58 23.07 4.64
C GLY A 46 -12.37 22.70 5.52
N PHE A 47 -12.58 22.60 6.84
CA PHE A 47 -11.58 22.06 7.76
C PHE A 47 -11.28 20.59 7.37
N ASN A 48 -10.01 20.24 7.17
CA ASN A 48 -9.49 18.91 6.76
C ASN A 48 -9.59 18.53 5.26
N ALA A 49 -9.89 19.47 4.36
CA ALA A 49 -9.88 19.19 2.93
C ALA A 49 -8.46 19.36 2.32
N THR A 50 -7.58 18.38 2.52
CA THR A 50 -6.25 18.36 1.86
C THR A 50 -6.34 18.01 0.37
N GLY A 51 -7.47 17.47 -0.08
CA GLY A 51 -7.66 17.00 -1.46
C GLY A 51 -7.04 15.63 -1.74
N GLU A 52 -6.49 14.97 -0.71
CA GLU A 52 -5.76 13.70 -0.83
C GLU A 52 -6.66 12.58 -1.37
N SER A 53 -7.87 12.43 -0.82
CA SER A 53 -8.83 11.44 -1.31
C SER A 53 -9.27 11.74 -2.75
N ASP A 54 -9.44 13.00 -3.11
CA ASP A 54 -9.84 13.37 -4.48
C ASP A 54 -8.72 13.06 -5.48
N LEU A 55 -7.46 13.30 -5.10
CA LEU A 55 -6.29 12.94 -5.91
C LEU A 55 -6.14 11.42 -6.04
N SER A 56 -6.43 10.65 -4.98
CA SER A 56 -6.33 9.18 -5.01
C SER A 56 -7.32 8.63 -6.01
N ASN A 57 -8.60 9.02 -5.87
CA ASN A 57 -9.66 8.61 -6.77
C ASN A 57 -9.36 9.00 -8.23
N TYR A 58 -8.77 10.19 -8.45
CA TYR A 58 -8.38 10.64 -9.78
C TYR A 58 -7.26 9.79 -10.39
N TYR A 59 -6.22 9.47 -9.62
CA TYR A 59 -5.13 8.61 -10.08
C TYR A 59 -5.59 7.17 -10.31
N ASP A 60 -6.49 6.64 -9.48
CA ASP A 60 -7.10 5.33 -9.69
C ASP A 60 -7.92 5.29 -10.98
N GLY A 61 -8.69 6.35 -11.28
CA GLY A 61 -9.43 6.49 -12.54
C GLY A 61 -8.52 6.57 -13.77
N ILE A 62 -7.36 7.22 -13.66
CA ILE A 62 -6.34 7.22 -14.72
C ILE A 62 -5.79 5.81 -14.92
N ASN A 63 -5.40 5.13 -13.84
CA ASN A 63 -4.87 3.77 -13.91
C ASN A 63 -5.90 2.83 -14.55
N GLN A 64 -7.17 2.90 -14.13
CA GLN A 64 -8.25 2.14 -14.74
C GLN A 64 -8.39 2.43 -16.25
N SER A 65 -8.21 3.69 -16.66
CA SER A 65 -8.24 4.05 -18.08
C SER A 65 -7.03 3.51 -18.85
N GLN A 66 -5.84 3.51 -18.24
CA GLN A 66 -4.63 2.92 -18.82
C GLN A 66 -4.80 1.41 -18.98
N GLU A 67 -5.29 0.72 -17.96
CA GLU A 67 -5.60 -0.70 -18.00
C GLU A 67 -6.65 -1.04 -19.06
N GLY A 68 -7.78 -0.33 -19.05
CA GLY A 68 -8.89 -0.63 -19.94
C GLY A 68 -8.60 -0.29 -21.41
N ARG A 69 -7.78 0.72 -21.69
CA ARG A 69 -7.61 1.25 -23.06
C ARG A 69 -6.23 1.01 -23.66
N LEU A 70 -5.18 0.97 -22.84
CA LEU A 70 -3.80 0.92 -23.31
C LEU A 70 -3.16 -0.46 -23.12
N ARG A 71 -3.64 -1.27 -22.17
CA ARG A 71 -3.06 -2.59 -21.88
C ARG A 71 -2.91 -3.46 -23.13
N THR A 72 -4.01 -3.71 -23.85
CA THR A 72 -4.00 -4.57 -25.04
C THR A 72 -3.20 -3.96 -26.20
N PRO A 73 -3.41 -2.69 -26.61
CA PRO A 73 -2.62 -2.10 -27.68
C PRO A 73 -1.11 -2.07 -27.39
N LEU A 74 -0.73 -1.78 -26.14
CA LEU A 74 0.68 -1.78 -25.74
C LEU A 74 1.27 -3.19 -25.75
N ASN A 75 0.53 -4.21 -25.30
CA ASN A 75 1.01 -5.59 -25.37
C ASN A 75 1.31 -6.01 -26.82
N ILE A 76 0.41 -5.70 -27.75
CA ILE A 76 0.62 -5.96 -29.19
C ILE A 76 1.85 -5.22 -29.70
N LEU A 77 1.99 -3.95 -29.34
CA LEU A 77 3.14 -3.15 -29.75
C LEU A 77 4.45 -3.75 -29.23
N LEU A 78 4.49 -4.18 -27.96
CA LEU A 78 5.66 -4.82 -27.35
C LEU A 78 6.00 -6.16 -28.01
N GLU A 79 5.00 -6.98 -28.37
CA GLU A 79 5.21 -8.22 -29.14
C GLU A 79 5.85 -7.93 -30.51
N VAL A 80 5.34 -6.94 -31.24
CA VAL A 80 5.89 -6.53 -32.54
C VAL A 80 7.32 -6.00 -32.39
N ILE A 81 7.58 -5.18 -31.37
CA ILE A 81 8.92 -4.66 -31.08
C ILE A 81 9.88 -5.81 -30.74
N SER A 82 9.48 -6.77 -29.90
CA SER A 82 10.30 -7.93 -29.55
C SER A 82 10.65 -8.74 -30.79
N MET A 83 9.67 -9.04 -31.64
CA MET A 83 9.89 -9.75 -32.90
C MET A 83 10.83 -8.96 -33.84
N SER A 84 10.65 -7.63 -33.94
CA SER A 84 11.44 -6.79 -34.83
C SER A 84 12.88 -6.56 -34.36
N LYS A 85 13.10 -6.38 -33.06
CA LYS A 85 14.41 -5.98 -32.50
C LYS A 85 15.21 -7.15 -31.95
N LEU A 86 14.54 -8.13 -31.36
CA LEU A 86 15.17 -9.28 -30.71
C LEU A 86 15.06 -10.55 -31.56
N GLY A 87 14.23 -10.56 -32.60
CA GLY A 87 13.99 -11.72 -33.45
C GLY A 87 13.30 -12.88 -32.73
N LYS A 88 12.71 -12.61 -31.56
CA LYS A 88 12.10 -13.61 -30.68
C LYS A 88 10.73 -13.13 -30.21
N PRO A 89 9.77 -14.06 -30.04
CA PRO A 89 8.47 -13.72 -29.47
C PRO A 89 8.66 -13.23 -28.04
N LEU A 90 7.78 -12.33 -27.62
CA LEU A 90 7.71 -11.89 -26.23
C LEU A 90 7.40 -13.12 -25.35
N PRO A 91 8.14 -13.36 -24.25
CA PRO A 91 7.89 -14.51 -23.39
C PRO A 91 6.45 -14.53 -22.86
N SER A 92 5.84 -15.71 -22.72
CA SER A 92 4.48 -15.85 -22.17
C SER A 92 4.38 -15.39 -20.71
N SER A 93 5.50 -15.39 -19.99
CA SER A 93 5.62 -14.88 -18.62
C SER A 93 5.80 -13.37 -18.55
N PHE A 94 5.97 -12.68 -19.69
CA PHE A 94 6.19 -11.23 -19.68
C PHE A 94 4.95 -10.51 -19.15
N LYS A 95 5.19 -9.60 -18.21
CA LYS A 95 4.23 -8.65 -17.67
C LYS A 95 4.89 -7.28 -17.62
N PHE A 96 4.07 -6.25 -17.73
CA PHE A 96 4.46 -4.88 -17.46
C PHE A 96 3.39 -4.29 -16.55
N ASP A 97 3.70 -3.21 -15.86
CA ASP A 97 2.75 -2.48 -15.04
C ASP A 97 2.81 -1.00 -15.37
N PHE A 98 1.69 -0.30 -15.20
CA PHE A 98 1.70 1.15 -15.30
C PHE A 98 2.26 1.73 -14.02
N ALA A 99 3.15 2.72 -14.14
CA ALA A 99 3.72 3.39 -12.99
C ALA A 99 2.62 4.07 -12.17
N SER A 100 2.60 3.82 -10.86
CA SER A 100 1.68 4.49 -9.94
C SER A 100 1.88 6.01 -9.98
N LEU A 101 0.78 6.74 -10.16
CA LEU A 101 0.78 8.19 -10.04
C LEU A 101 0.69 8.66 -8.58
N TRP A 102 0.23 7.77 -7.68
CA TRP A 102 0.22 8.03 -6.26
C TRP A 102 1.64 7.95 -5.71
N GLN A 103 2.10 9.05 -5.13
CA GLN A 103 3.39 9.09 -4.45
C GLN A 103 3.14 8.81 -2.97
N ILE A 104 3.62 7.66 -2.52
CA ILE A 104 3.67 7.33 -1.11
C ILE A 104 4.69 8.28 -0.47
N ASP A 105 4.38 8.83 0.71
CA ASP A 105 5.33 9.60 1.48
C ASP A 105 6.44 8.71 2.05
N ASP A 106 7.57 9.30 2.43
CA ASP A 106 8.75 8.52 2.83
C ASP A 106 8.53 7.75 4.15
N GLU A 107 7.67 8.23 5.04
CA GLU A 107 7.32 7.52 6.28
C GLU A 107 6.49 6.27 5.97
N THR A 108 5.48 6.40 5.10
CA THR A 108 4.69 5.27 4.64
C THR A 108 5.54 4.27 3.86
N LYS A 109 6.49 4.72 3.01
CA LYS A 109 7.44 3.82 2.34
C LYS A 109 8.28 3.03 3.33
N ALA A 110 8.84 3.69 4.35
CA ALA A 110 9.63 3.04 5.40
C ALA A 110 8.79 2.00 6.16
N ASN A 111 7.56 2.35 6.53
CA ASN A 111 6.62 1.45 7.20
C ASN A 111 6.25 0.23 6.34
N VAL A 112 6.07 0.41 5.02
CA VAL A 112 5.81 -0.71 4.10
C VAL A 112 7.03 -1.62 4.00
N ALA A 113 8.23 -1.05 3.84
CA ALA A 113 9.47 -1.85 3.77
C ALA A 113 9.72 -2.65 5.05
N ASP A 114 9.48 -2.05 6.23
CA ASP A 114 9.61 -2.75 7.52
C ASP A 114 8.65 -3.93 7.65
N LYS A 115 7.38 -3.73 7.25
CA LYS A 115 6.36 -4.80 7.25
C LYS A 115 6.71 -5.92 6.28
N VAL A 116 7.16 -5.58 5.07
CA VAL A 116 7.60 -6.57 4.06
C VAL A 116 8.82 -7.33 4.58
N SER A 117 9.83 -6.63 5.09
CA SER A 117 11.03 -7.26 5.64
C SER A 117 10.69 -8.22 6.77
N THR A 118 9.82 -7.81 7.70
CA THR A 118 9.37 -8.65 8.81
C THR A 118 8.62 -9.90 8.31
N ALA A 119 7.74 -9.75 7.33
CA ALA A 119 6.99 -10.87 6.78
C ALA A 119 7.90 -11.87 6.04
N VAL A 120 8.85 -11.35 5.24
CA VAL A 120 9.81 -12.17 4.49
C VAL A 120 10.78 -12.89 5.44
N SER A 121 11.33 -12.21 6.44
CA SER A 121 12.21 -12.83 7.44
C SER A 121 11.50 -13.97 8.18
N ARG A 122 10.24 -13.76 8.61
CA ARG A 122 9.44 -14.81 9.25
C ARG A 122 9.21 -16.01 8.32
N ALA A 123 8.88 -15.76 7.05
CA ALA A 123 8.68 -16.85 6.10
C ALA A 123 9.96 -17.68 5.87
N VAL A 124 11.14 -17.07 5.96
CA VAL A 124 12.43 -17.80 5.93
C VAL A 124 12.64 -18.59 7.22
N GLU A 125 12.41 -17.97 8.39
CA GLU A 125 12.55 -18.62 9.71
C GLU A 125 11.61 -19.83 9.86
N ASP A 126 10.38 -19.71 9.36
CA ASP A 126 9.38 -20.78 9.33
C ASP A 126 9.68 -21.86 8.26
N GLY A 127 10.72 -21.66 7.45
CA GLY A 127 11.12 -22.59 6.38
C GLY A 127 10.13 -22.64 5.21
N LEU A 128 9.27 -21.63 5.05
CA LEU A 128 8.28 -21.55 3.97
C LEU A 128 8.91 -21.12 2.64
N ILE A 129 9.97 -20.30 2.67
CA ILE A 129 10.68 -19.81 1.49
C ILE A 129 12.20 -19.90 1.70
N SER A 130 12.95 -20.08 0.60
CA SER A 130 14.42 -20.03 0.62
C SER A 130 14.95 -18.60 0.77
N ARG A 131 16.19 -18.46 1.23
CA ARG A 131 16.88 -17.16 1.29
C ARG A 131 16.94 -16.47 -0.08
N GLN A 132 17.16 -17.23 -1.15
CA GLN A 132 17.14 -16.69 -2.51
C GLN A 132 15.76 -16.09 -2.86
N THR A 133 14.68 -16.80 -2.51
CA THR A 133 13.31 -16.31 -2.74
C THR A 133 13.06 -15.05 -1.92
N ALA A 134 13.50 -15.01 -0.66
CA ALA A 134 13.41 -13.84 0.19
C ALA A 134 14.09 -12.60 -0.40
N LEU A 135 15.31 -12.74 -0.94
CA LEU A 135 16.01 -11.63 -1.59
C LEU A 135 15.27 -11.12 -2.85
N LYS A 136 14.64 -12.03 -3.62
CA LYS A 136 13.80 -11.65 -4.77
C LYS A 136 12.56 -10.87 -4.33
N GLU A 137 11.87 -11.32 -3.28
CA GLU A 137 10.70 -10.62 -2.72
C GLU A 137 11.07 -9.23 -2.16
N LEU A 138 12.17 -9.14 -1.40
CA LEU A 138 12.68 -7.86 -0.88
C LEU A 138 13.03 -6.90 -2.02
N ARG A 139 13.73 -7.39 -3.05
CA ARG A 139 14.07 -6.57 -4.21
C ARG A 139 12.83 -6.12 -4.98
N GLN A 140 11.86 -6.99 -5.17
CA GLN A 140 10.60 -6.64 -5.84
C GLN A 140 9.85 -5.54 -5.06
N SER A 141 9.89 -5.56 -3.73
CA SER A 141 9.28 -4.50 -2.90
C SER A 141 9.91 -3.10 -3.10
N SER A 142 11.11 -3.03 -3.67
CA SER A 142 11.79 -1.77 -3.99
C SER A 142 11.07 -0.96 -5.07
N GLU A 143 10.26 -1.60 -5.91
CA GLU A 143 9.46 -0.89 -6.94
C GLU A 143 8.47 0.10 -6.33
N VAL A 144 8.01 -0.19 -5.11
CA VAL A 144 7.07 0.66 -4.36
C VAL A 144 7.79 1.58 -3.38
N THR A 145 8.81 1.05 -2.69
CA THR A 145 9.43 1.73 -1.55
C THR A 145 10.75 2.44 -1.87
N ASN A 146 11.39 2.11 -3.00
CA ASN A 146 12.80 2.40 -3.30
C ASN A 146 13.80 1.88 -2.25
N ILE A 147 13.36 1.02 -1.33
CA ILE A 147 14.20 0.37 -0.32
C ILE A 147 14.55 -1.03 -0.86
N PHE A 148 15.78 -1.51 -0.62
CA PHE A 148 16.32 -2.77 -1.19
C PHE A 148 16.60 -2.76 -2.70
N SER A 149 16.60 -1.59 -3.34
CA SER A 149 16.87 -1.44 -4.79
C SER A 149 18.28 -1.83 -5.23
N HIS A 150 19.21 -2.00 -4.28
CA HIS A 150 20.61 -2.33 -4.53
C HIS A 150 20.91 -3.82 -4.41
N ILE A 151 19.91 -4.67 -4.11
CA ILE A 151 20.09 -6.13 -4.11
C ILE A 151 20.43 -6.58 -5.54
N THR A 152 21.64 -7.12 -5.71
CA THR A 152 22.17 -7.49 -7.03
C THR A 152 21.73 -8.89 -7.44
N ASP A 153 21.77 -9.18 -8.75
CA ASP A 153 21.54 -10.55 -9.24
C ASP A 153 22.62 -11.49 -8.69
N GLU A 154 23.87 -11.03 -8.57
CA GLU A 154 24.97 -11.81 -7.99
C GLU A 154 24.71 -12.19 -6.52
N GLU A 155 24.18 -11.28 -5.70
CA GLU A 155 23.81 -11.57 -4.31
C GLU A 155 22.67 -12.59 -4.21
N ILE A 156 21.71 -12.55 -5.15
CA ILE A 156 20.60 -13.50 -5.21
C ILE A 156 21.09 -14.88 -5.65
N ASP A 157 21.96 -14.94 -6.66
CA ASP A 157 22.49 -16.20 -7.18
C ASP A 157 23.44 -16.87 -6.19
N GLN A 158 24.20 -16.09 -5.42
CA GLN A 158 25.07 -16.62 -4.35
C GLN A 158 24.29 -17.16 -3.13
N ALA A 159 22.99 -16.88 -3.03
CA ALA A 159 22.16 -17.36 -1.93
C ALA A 159 21.61 -18.79 -2.14
N GLU A 160 22.21 -19.58 -3.04
CA GLU A 160 21.82 -20.97 -3.38
C GLU A 160 21.57 -21.85 -2.13
N ASP A 161 20.33 -22.36 -2.04
CA ASP A 161 19.74 -23.35 -1.11
C ASP A 161 20.57 -23.74 0.14
N ASP A 162 20.80 -22.81 1.06
CA ASP A 162 20.98 -23.21 2.45
C ASP A 162 19.67 -23.88 2.90
N PRO A 163 19.66 -25.18 3.26
CA PRO A 163 18.46 -25.80 3.80
C PRO A 163 18.03 -25.00 5.03
N PRO A 164 16.71 -24.82 5.25
CA PRO A 164 16.22 -24.07 6.40
C PRO A 164 16.89 -24.62 7.66
N PRO A 165 17.40 -23.75 8.56
CA PRO A 165 18.02 -24.21 9.78
C PRO A 165 17.05 -25.19 10.46
N PRO A 166 17.53 -26.35 10.96
CA PRO A 166 16.65 -27.32 11.58
C PRO A 166 15.82 -26.61 12.64
N SER A 167 14.49 -26.68 12.55
CA SER A 167 13.64 -26.18 13.62
C SER A 167 14.14 -26.84 14.91
N GLU A 168 14.67 -26.05 15.84
CA GLU A 168 14.98 -26.53 17.17
C GLU A 168 13.64 -26.84 17.84
N MET A 169 13.10 -28.04 17.56
CA MET A 169 12.19 -28.69 18.48
C MET A 169 12.97 -28.82 19.77
N THR A 170 12.62 -27.99 20.74
CA THR A 170 13.11 -28.02 22.11
C THR A 170 13.06 -29.45 22.61
N ASN A 171 14.19 -30.15 22.55
CA ASN A 171 14.39 -31.42 23.21
C ASN A 171 14.47 -31.10 24.71
N GLU A 172 13.32 -31.09 25.36
CA GLU A 172 13.25 -31.26 26.81
C GLU A 172 13.92 -32.60 27.13
N LYS A 173 15.18 -32.55 27.58
CA LYS A 173 15.87 -33.70 28.14
C LYS A 173 15.04 -34.23 29.33
N PRO A 174 14.81 -35.55 29.44
CA PRO A 174 14.25 -36.10 30.66
C PRO A 174 15.28 -35.89 31.78
N THR A 175 14.89 -35.17 32.83
CA THR A 175 15.70 -35.03 34.05
C THR A 175 15.72 -36.39 34.74
N ASP A 176 16.85 -37.08 34.65
CA ASP A 176 17.16 -38.27 35.42
C ASP A 176 17.70 -37.83 36.80
N THR A 177 16.81 -37.73 37.78
CA THR A 177 17.18 -37.55 39.19
C THR A 177 17.16 -38.89 39.89
N ASP A 178 18.35 -39.48 40.04
CA ASP A 178 18.58 -40.67 40.86
C ASP A 178 19.28 -40.24 42.16
N GLN A 179 18.51 -40.09 43.26
CA GLN A 179 19.05 -40.17 44.62
C GLN A 179 17.99 -40.75 45.59
N PRO A 180 18.34 -41.70 46.51
CA PRO A 180 17.38 -42.54 47.22
C PRO A 180 16.79 -41.90 48.50
N PRO A 181 15.81 -42.55 49.16
CA PRO A 181 14.78 -41.87 49.93
C PRO A 181 15.15 -41.64 51.40
N SER A 182 14.65 -40.55 51.98
CA SER A 182 14.41 -40.44 53.41
C SER A 182 12.99 -39.91 53.67
N SER A 183 12.21 -40.81 54.26
CA SER A 183 10.96 -40.64 54.99
C SER A 183 10.71 -39.27 55.63
N GLU A 184 9.51 -38.72 55.51
CA GLU A 184 8.47 -38.77 56.56
C GLU A 184 7.25 -37.89 56.18
N GLU A 185 6.07 -38.50 56.37
CA GLU A 185 4.81 -37.94 56.85
C GLU A 185 4.23 -36.62 56.28
N GLY A 186 3.09 -36.79 55.61
CA GLY A 186 1.82 -36.33 56.18
C GLY A 186 1.33 -34.94 55.74
N GLY A 187 0.13 -34.89 55.15
CA GLY A 187 -0.64 -33.64 55.11
C GLY A 187 -1.55 -33.49 53.91
N ASP A 188 -2.64 -34.24 53.93
CA ASP A 188 -3.88 -34.00 53.19
C ASP A 188 -4.29 -32.51 53.19
N THR A 189 -4.66 -31.94 52.03
CA THR A 189 -6.00 -31.34 51.85
C THR A 189 -6.25 -30.84 50.42
N VAL A 190 -7.33 -31.39 49.91
CA VAL A 190 -8.06 -31.17 48.67
C VAL A 190 -8.50 -29.70 48.48
N GLN A 191 -8.25 -29.13 47.30
CA GLN A 191 -8.97 -27.96 46.78
C GLN A 191 -10.41 -28.32 46.42
N PRO A 192 -11.32 -27.33 46.38
CA PRO A 192 -12.07 -27.26 45.13
C PRO A 192 -12.20 -25.86 44.52
N ALA A 193 -12.28 -25.92 43.20
CA ALA A 193 -12.61 -24.89 42.24
C ALA A 193 -13.96 -24.20 42.51
N ALA A 194 -14.09 -22.95 42.04
CA ALA A 194 -14.87 -22.61 40.84
C ALA A 194 -15.29 -21.14 40.80
N SER A 195 -15.24 -20.60 39.58
CA SER A 195 -16.07 -19.55 38.97
C SER A 195 -16.26 -18.19 39.65
N LYS A 196 -15.94 -17.12 38.90
CA LYS A 196 -16.58 -15.82 39.07
C LYS A 196 -17.12 -15.31 37.74
N ASP A 197 -18.45 -15.33 37.66
CA ASP A 197 -19.25 -14.39 36.88
C ASP A 197 -18.96 -12.95 37.37
N SER A 198 -18.95 -12.00 36.44
CA SER A 198 -18.96 -10.56 36.77
C SER A 198 -20.10 -9.87 36.03
N VAL A 199 -21.12 -9.51 36.80
CA VAL A 199 -22.21 -8.59 36.44
C VAL A 199 -21.80 -7.21 36.96
N LEU A 200 -21.78 -6.19 36.09
CA LEU A 200 -21.74 -4.79 36.53
C LEU A 200 -23.15 -4.18 36.48
N HIS A 201 -23.51 -3.50 37.56
CA HIS A 201 -24.46 -2.38 37.60
C HIS A 201 -23.71 -1.09 37.28
#